data_AF-A0A285SIV5-F1
#
_entry.id   AF-A0A285SIV5-F1
#
_cell.length_a   1.000
_cell.length_b   1.000
_cell.length_c   1.000
_cell.angle_alpha   90.00
_cell.angle_beta   90.00
_cell.angle_gamma   90.00
#
_symmetry.space_group_name_H-M   'P 1'
#
loop_
_entity.id
_entity.type
_entity.pdbx_description
1 polymer ?
#
loop_
_entity_poly.entity_id
_entity_poly.type
_entity_poly.pdbx_seq_one_letter_code
_entity_poly.pdbx_strand_id
1 'polypeptide(L)'
;MIEAVGAMSALGLGLGLMLGFAARRFHVEAPPVVDAIDAILPGTNCGACGYPGCHGLAEAMAEGSAPVTACTPGGRDVALALAEVVQEIDCGGGGVSLAGMAETEPMVAFIFEDHCTGCTKCFKRCPTDAIIGANRQIHTVITDACTGCDACIEVCPTEAIVKRVKPKSLRQWYWDKPEPRRDAARTEQAA
;
A
#
# COMPACT_ATOMS: atom_id res chain seq x y z
N MET A 1 5.98 52.61 -2.08
CA MET A 1 4.88 51.62 -2.16
C MET A 1 4.73 51.08 -3.57
N ILE A 2 4.50 51.91 -4.59
CA ILE A 2 4.32 51.46 -5.99
C ILE A 2 5.55 50.70 -6.53
N GLU A 3 6.77 51.20 -6.26
CA GLU A 3 8.03 50.52 -6.64
C GLU A 3 8.14 49.10 -6.08
N ALA A 4 7.85 48.91 -4.79
CA ALA A 4 7.91 47.60 -4.15
C ALA A 4 6.86 46.63 -4.72
N VAL A 5 5.65 47.13 -5.01
CA VAL A 5 4.58 46.35 -5.64
C VAL A 5 4.96 45.96 -7.09
N GLY A 6 5.56 46.89 -7.84
CA GLY A 6 6.04 46.65 -9.20
C GLY A 6 7.14 45.60 -9.24
N ALA A 7 8.15 45.71 -8.37
CA ALA A 7 9.27 44.78 -8.31
C ALA A 7 8.81 43.34 -7.96
N MET A 8 7.93 43.18 -6.97
CA MET A 8 7.40 41.87 -6.60
C MET A 8 6.53 41.25 -7.70
N SER A 9 5.72 42.05 -8.38
CA SER A 9 4.86 41.59 -9.47
C SER A 9 5.67 41.14 -10.69
N ALA A 10 6.71 41.92 -11.06
CA ALA A 10 7.58 41.58 -12.18
C ALA A 10 8.37 40.29 -11.92
N LEU A 11 8.87 40.11 -10.70
CA LEU A 11 9.64 38.93 -10.32
C LEU A 11 8.75 37.68 -10.28
N GLY A 12 7.52 37.80 -9.76
CA GLY A 12 6.53 36.71 -9.77
C GLY A 12 6.12 36.29 -11.19
N LEU A 13 5.83 37.26 -12.07
CA LEU A 13 5.52 36.98 -13.47
C LEU A 13 6.71 36.37 -14.22
N GLY A 14 7.93 36.90 -14.00
CA GLY A 14 9.14 36.40 -14.62
C GLY A 14 9.44 34.94 -14.24
N LEU A 15 9.44 34.64 -12.94
CA LEU A 15 9.67 33.28 -12.46
C LEU A 15 8.53 32.33 -12.85
N GLY A 16 7.28 32.78 -12.80
CA GLY A 16 6.11 31.99 -13.20
C GLY A 16 6.13 31.62 -14.68
N LEU A 17 6.45 32.58 -15.57
CA LEU A 17 6.59 32.32 -17.01
C LEU A 17 7.78 31.40 -17.29
N MET A 18 8.89 31.58 -16.60
CA MET A 18 10.08 30.73 -16.75
C MET A 18 9.79 29.28 -16.34
N LEU A 19 9.16 29.06 -15.18
CA LEU A 19 8.78 27.72 -14.72
C LEU A 19 7.70 27.08 -15.60
N GLY A 20 6.69 27.86 -16.03
CA GLY A 20 5.66 27.37 -16.94
C GLY A 20 6.20 26.99 -18.32
N PHE A 21 7.17 27.74 -18.85
CA PHE A 21 7.88 27.40 -20.07
C PHE A 21 8.71 26.12 -19.90
N ALA A 22 9.46 26.02 -18.81
CA ALA A 22 10.24 24.81 -18.51
C ALA A 22 9.34 23.57 -18.39
N ALA A 23 8.22 23.67 -17.67
CA ALA A 23 7.27 22.58 -17.51
C ALA A 23 6.70 22.06 -18.84
N ARG A 24 6.37 22.95 -19.78
CA ARG A 24 5.92 22.52 -21.12
C ARG A 24 7.05 21.99 -21.99
N ARG A 25 8.24 22.61 -21.92
CA ARG A 25 9.36 22.25 -22.78
C ARG A 25 10.00 20.91 -22.41
N PHE A 26 9.93 20.53 -21.14
CA PHE A 26 10.48 19.29 -20.58
C PHE A 26 9.39 18.30 -20.15
N HIS A 27 8.14 18.47 -20.61
CA HIS A 27 7.10 17.48 -20.39
C HIS A 27 7.49 16.19 -21.11
N VAL A 28 7.80 15.14 -20.33
CA VAL A 28 8.01 13.79 -20.85
C VAL A 28 6.66 13.10 -20.81
N GLU A 29 6.16 12.66 -21.96
CA GLU A 29 4.97 11.81 -22.00
C GLU A 29 5.37 10.44 -21.45
N ALA A 30 4.77 10.06 -20.31
CA ALA A 30 4.93 8.73 -19.76
C ALA A 30 4.36 7.70 -20.74
N PRO A 31 4.93 6.47 -20.80
CA PRO A 31 4.30 5.40 -21.56
C PRO A 31 2.87 5.20 -21.03
N PRO A 32 1.85 5.03 -21.89
CA PRO A 32 0.45 4.89 -21.45
C PRO A 32 0.24 3.71 -20.48
N VAL A 33 1.17 2.76 -20.47
CA VAL A 33 1.23 1.60 -19.58
C VAL A 33 1.55 2.01 -18.13
N VAL A 34 2.49 2.95 -17.95
CA VAL A 34 2.91 3.40 -16.61
C VAL A 34 1.77 4.14 -15.94
N ASP A 35 1.08 5.02 -16.67
CA ASP A 35 -0.09 5.73 -16.14
C ASP A 35 -1.23 4.78 -15.77
N ALA A 36 -1.44 3.71 -16.56
CA ALA A 36 -2.44 2.68 -16.26
C ALA A 36 -2.09 1.89 -14.99
N ILE A 37 -0.82 1.54 -14.80
CA ILE A 37 -0.33 0.84 -13.61
C ILE A 37 -0.40 1.76 -12.37
N ASP A 38 0.04 3.02 -12.50
CA ASP A 38 0.05 3.99 -11.41
C ASP A 38 -1.36 4.32 -10.91
N ALA A 39 -2.36 4.30 -11.80
CA ALA A 39 -3.77 4.46 -11.44
C ALA A 39 -4.34 3.29 -10.62
N ILE A 40 -3.76 2.09 -10.73
CA ILE A 40 -4.17 0.90 -9.96
C ILE A 40 -3.44 0.84 -8.62
N LEU A 41 -2.21 1.36 -8.55
CA LEU A 41 -1.44 1.39 -7.32
C LEU A 41 -2.11 2.28 -6.26
N PRO A 42 -1.96 1.96 -4.96
CA PRO A 42 -2.64 2.67 -3.88
C PRO A 42 -2.14 4.11 -3.64
N GLY A 43 -1.10 4.59 -4.35
CA GLY A 43 -0.57 5.95 -4.23
C GLY A 43 0.10 6.29 -2.89
N THR A 44 0.29 5.32 -2.00
CA THR A 44 0.78 5.55 -0.63
C THR A 44 2.28 5.88 -0.54
N ASN A 45 3.05 5.61 -1.59
CA ASN A 45 4.49 5.91 -1.67
C ASN A 45 5.32 5.41 -0.46
N CYS A 46 4.93 4.27 0.13
CA CYS A 46 5.53 3.77 1.37
C CYS A 46 6.91 3.12 1.22
N GLY A 47 7.35 2.79 0.00
CA GLY A 47 8.65 2.19 -0.27
C GLY A 47 8.82 0.73 0.17
N ALA A 48 7.77 0.07 0.66
CA ALA A 48 7.84 -1.33 1.12
C ALA A 48 8.21 -2.35 0.02
N CYS A 49 8.02 -1.97 -1.25
CA CYS A 49 8.40 -2.74 -2.43
C CYS A 49 9.86 -2.54 -2.87
N GLY A 50 10.60 -1.59 -2.27
CA GLY A 50 11.99 -1.28 -2.64
C GLY A 50 12.16 -0.23 -3.76
N TYR A 51 11.07 0.32 -4.30
CA TYR A 51 11.08 1.32 -5.38
C TYR A 51 10.74 2.73 -4.87
N PRO A 52 11.20 3.80 -5.56
CA PRO A 52 10.91 5.18 -5.19
C PRO A 52 9.46 5.54 -5.53
N GLY A 53 8.57 5.33 -4.56
CA GLY A 53 7.15 5.63 -4.71
C GLY A 53 6.37 4.63 -5.56
N CYS A 54 5.08 4.91 -5.75
CA CYS A 54 4.19 4.12 -6.59
C CYS A 54 4.53 4.27 -8.07
N HIS A 55 4.81 5.50 -8.52
CA HIS A 55 5.21 5.76 -9.90
C HIS A 55 6.49 5.01 -10.29
N GLY A 56 7.52 5.02 -9.43
CA GLY A 56 8.76 4.27 -9.71
C GLY A 56 8.56 2.75 -9.72
N LEU A 57 7.59 2.23 -8.96
CA LEU A 57 7.19 0.83 -9.07
C LEU A 57 6.45 0.57 -10.39
N ALA A 58 5.60 1.50 -10.83
CA ALA A 58 4.86 1.40 -12.08
C ALA A 58 5.80 1.37 -13.30
N GLU A 59 6.82 2.23 -13.32
CA GLU A 59 7.88 2.21 -14.34
C GLU A 59 8.62 0.88 -14.36
N ALA A 60 9.02 0.38 -13.19
CA ALA A 60 9.73 -0.89 -13.07
C ALA A 60 8.88 -2.09 -13.52
N MET A 61 7.57 -2.06 -13.26
CA MET A 61 6.63 -3.06 -13.76
C MET A 61 6.47 -2.99 -15.28
N ALA A 62 6.36 -1.78 -15.84
CA ALA A 62 6.26 -1.58 -17.28
C ALA A 62 7.53 -1.98 -18.05
N GLU A 63 8.71 -1.80 -17.44
CA GLU A 63 10.00 -2.26 -17.99
C GLU A 63 10.23 -3.77 -17.77
N GLY A 64 9.43 -4.41 -16.91
CA GLY A 64 9.55 -5.83 -16.60
C GLY A 64 10.62 -6.17 -15.56
N SER A 65 11.12 -5.17 -14.82
CA SER A 65 12.11 -5.33 -13.75
C SER A 65 11.47 -5.61 -12.38
N ALA A 66 10.16 -5.42 -12.22
CA ALA A 66 9.39 -5.73 -11.01
C ALA A 66 8.22 -6.69 -11.26
N PRO A 67 7.97 -7.69 -10.40
CA PRO A 67 6.78 -8.53 -10.51
C PRO A 67 5.52 -7.78 -10.07
N VAL A 68 4.36 -8.10 -10.67
CA VAL A 68 3.05 -7.53 -10.29
C VAL A 68 2.68 -7.73 -8.81
N THR A 69 3.34 -8.68 -8.15
CA THR A 69 3.16 -9.01 -6.74
C THR A 69 4.00 -8.15 -5.79
N ALA A 70 4.81 -7.20 -6.30
CA ALA A 70 5.73 -6.40 -5.50
C ALA A 70 5.04 -5.43 -4.52
N CYS A 71 3.79 -5.02 -4.81
CA CYS A 71 3.04 -4.12 -3.94
C CYS A 71 2.52 -4.85 -2.70
N THR A 72 3.35 -4.94 -1.65
CA THR A 72 3.00 -5.55 -0.37
C THR A 72 1.75 -4.95 0.31
N PRO A 73 1.52 -3.62 0.34
CA PRO A 73 0.30 -3.07 0.96
C PRO A 73 -0.95 -3.23 0.07
N GLY A 74 -0.79 -3.32 -1.25
CA GLY A 74 -1.90 -3.54 -2.18
C GLY A 74 -2.43 -4.98 -2.14
N GLY A 75 -1.57 -5.92 -1.76
CA GLY A 75 -1.94 -7.32 -1.62
C GLY A 75 -2.42 -7.94 -2.93
N ARG A 76 -3.29 -8.95 -2.80
CA ARG A 76 -3.73 -9.77 -3.93
C ARG A 76 -4.66 -9.03 -4.89
N ASP A 77 -5.57 -8.20 -4.40
CA ASP A 77 -6.55 -7.51 -5.25
C ASP A 77 -5.84 -6.58 -6.25
N VAL A 78 -4.85 -5.82 -5.76
CA VAL A 78 -3.99 -4.98 -6.61
C VAL A 78 -3.16 -5.83 -7.56
N ALA A 79 -2.57 -6.94 -7.10
CA ALA A 79 -1.79 -7.82 -7.97
C ALA A 79 -2.61 -8.46 -9.10
N LEU A 80 -3.88 -8.78 -8.86
CA LEU A 80 -4.79 -9.30 -9.89
C LEU A 80 -5.17 -8.22 -10.91
N ALA A 81 -5.49 -7.01 -10.46
CA ALA A 81 -5.79 -5.90 -11.36
C ALA A 81 -4.56 -5.52 -12.21
N LEU A 82 -3.36 -5.55 -11.61
CA LEU A 82 -2.10 -5.33 -12.32
C LEU A 82 -1.81 -6.44 -13.32
N ALA A 83 -2.08 -7.69 -12.97
CA ALA A 83 -1.92 -8.82 -13.88
C ALA A 83 -2.78 -8.66 -15.14
N GLU A 84 -4.03 -8.20 -14.99
CA GLU A 84 -4.93 -7.98 -16.13
C GLU A 84 -4.38 -6.92 -17.10
N VAL A 85 -3.92 -5.77 -16.59
CA VAL A 85 -3.36 -4.67 -17.40
C VAL A 85 -2.03 -5.04 -18.05
N VAL A 86 -1.15 -5.72 -17.32
CA VAL A 86 0.18 -6.15 -17.79
C VAL A 86 0.08 -7.32 -18.78
N GLN A 87 -1.02 -8.09 -18.78
CA GLN A 87 -1.28 -9.12 -19.80
C GLN A 87 -1.87 -8.54 -21.10
N GLU A 88 -2.67 -7.49 -21.01
CA GLU A 88 -3.28 -6.84 -22.19
C GLU A 88 -2.25 -6.04 -23.00
N ILE A 89 -1.24 -5.51 -22.31
CA ILE A 89 -0.17 -4.72 -22.89
C ILE A 89 1.08 -5.60 -22.88
N ASP A 90 1.55 -6.05 -24.05
CA ASP A 90 2.75 -6.90 -24.24
C ASP A 90 4.05 -6.20 -23.77
N CYS A 91 4.14 -5.94 -22.48
CA CYS A 91 5.31 -5.41 -21.81
C CYS A 91 6.17 -6.62 -21.45
N GLY A 92 7.41 -6.63 -21.97
CA GLY A 92 8.33 -7.77 -21.95
C GLY A 92 8.83 -8.23 -20.56
N GLY A 93 8.08 -7.98 -19.49
CA GLY A 93 8.34 -8.44 -18.14
C GLY A 93 7.97 -9.91 -17.96
N GLY A 94 8.94 -10.66 -17.44
CA GLY A 94 8.84 -12.10 -17.21
C GLY A 94 7.50 -12.52 -16.62
N GLY A 95 6.94 -13.58 -17.23
CA GLY A 95 5.63 -14.18 -17.00
C GLY A 95 4.92 -13.83 -15.69
N VAL A 96 3.63 -13.50 -15.83
CA VAL A 96 2.67 -13.32 -14.74
C VAL A 96 2.58 -14.57 -13.88
N SER A 97 3.49 -14.69 -12.92
CA SER A 97 3.49 -15.77 -11.94
C SER A 97 3.02 -15.20 -10.61
N LEU A 98 1.73 -15.39 -10.33
CA LEU A 98 1.17 -15.23 -8.97
C LEU A 98 1.67 -16.35 -8.01
N ALA A 99 2.45 -17.30 -8.54
CA ALA A 99 3.05 -18.39 -7.80
C ALA A 99 4.07 -17.84 -6.80
N GLY A 100 3.81 -18.04 -5.51
CA GLY A 100 4.68 -17.58 -4.43
C GLY A 100 4.21 -16.31 -3.70
N MET A 101 3.02 -15.78 -4.02
CA MET A 101 2.35 -14.86 -3.08
C MET A 101 2.02 -15.63 -1.80
N ALA A 102 2.92 -15.54 -0.82
CA ALA A 102 2.60 -15.94 0.54
C ALA A 102 1.53 -14.98 1.05
N GLU A 103 0.27 -15.44 1.10
CA GLU A 103 -0.83 -14.70 1.70
C GLU A 103 -0.53 -14.52 3.20
N THR A 104 0.19 -13.46 3.52
CA THR A 104 0.52 -13.12 4.89
C THR A 104 -0.71 -12.44 5.46
N GLU A 105 -1.43 -13.14 6.34
CA GLU A 105 -2.67 -12.60 6.90
C GLU A 105 -2.36 -11.29 7.63
N PRO A 106 -3.04 -10.18 7.30
CA PRO A 106 -2.72 -8.88 7.87
C PRO A 106 -2.98 -8.90 9.38
N MET A 107 -1.99 -8.48 10.14
CA MET A 107 -2.01 -8.50 11.59
C MET A 107 -2.44 -7.14 12.12
N VAL A 108 -3.43 -7.10 13.00
CA VAL A 108 -3.98 -5.87 13.60
C VAL A 108 -3.86 -5.88 15.12
N ALA A 109 -3.83 -4.70 15.73
CA ALA A 109 -3.84 -4.58 17.17
C ALA A 109 -5.26 -4.83 17.72
N PHE A 110 -5.35 -5.56 18.83
CA PHE A 110 -6.57 -5.83 19.58
C PHE A 110 -6.37 -5.38 21.03
N ILE A 111 -7.30 -4.59 21.57
CA ILE A 111 -7.24 -4.08 22.94
C ILE A 111 -8.22 -4.87 23.80
N PHE A 112 -7.74 -5.44 24.88
CA PHE A 112 -8.57 -6.11 25.87
C PHE A 112 -9.23 -5.07 26.80
N GLU A 113 -10.56 -5.06 26.83
CA GLU A 113 -11.35 -4.07 27.56
C GLU A 113 -11.17 -4.16 29.08
N ASP A 114 -10.93 -5.35 29.60
CA ASP A 114 -10.74 -5.65 31.03
C ASP A 114 -9.38 -5.16 31.57
N HIS A 115 -8.37 -5.02 30.72
CA HIS A 115 -7.02 -4.56 31.10
C HIS A 115 -6.75 -3.09 30.72
N CYS A 116 -7.64 -2.47 29.94
CA CYS A 116 -7.47 -1.10 29.47
C CYS A 116 -7.88 -0.08 30.56
N THR A 117 -6.93 0.73 31.01
CA THR A 117 -7.16 1.79 32.02
C THR A 117 -7.47 3.17 31.42
N GLY A 118 -7.50 3.29 30.10
CA GLY A 118 -7.77 4.57 29.43
C GLY A 118 -6.64 5.60 29.53
N CYS A 119 -5.38 5.16 29.59
CA CYS A 119 -4.22 6.05 29.76
C CYS A 119 -3.86 6.92 28.52
N THR A 120 -4.49 6.69 27.36
CA THR A 120 -4.31 7.45 26.08
C THR A 120 -2.91 7.43 25.45
N LYS A 121 -1.97 6.61 25.96
CA LYS A 121 -0.61 6.52 25.40
C LYS A 121 -0.59 5.91 24.00
N CYS A 122 -1.39 4.87 23.79
CA CYS A 122 -1.53 4.19 22.51
C CYS A 122 -2.10 5.13 21.44
N PHE A 123 -3.14 5.91 21.78
CA PHE A 123 -3.77 6.90 20.88
C PHE A 123 -2.74 7.87 20.29
N LYS A 124 -1.90 8.47 21.15
CA LYS A 124 -0.88 9.46 20.72
C LYS A 124 0.26 8.89 19.87
N ARG A 125 0.46 7.57 19.89
CA ARG A 125 1.57 6.89 19.21
C ARG A 125 1.11 6.23 17.91
N CYS A 126 -0.19 6.13 17.65
CA CYS A 126 -0.72 5.50 16.46
C CYS A 126 -0.45 6.39 15.22
N PRO A 127 0.30 5.92 14.21
CA PRO A 127 0.59 6.74 13.02
C PRO A 127 -0.60 6.90 12.08
N THR A 128 -1.61 6.04 12.19
CA THR A 128 -2.79 6.03 11.33
C THR A 128 -4.08 6.43 12.04
N ASP A 129 -3.97 6.89 13.29
CA ASP A 129 -5.13 7.24 14.14
C ASP A 129 -6.20 6.13 14.22
N ALA A 130 -5.77 4.86 14.14
CA ALA A 130 -6.67 3.71 14.15
C ALA A 130 -7.32 3.42 15.53
N ILE A 131 -6.87 4.08 16.59
CA ILE A 131 -7.34 3.83 17.96
C ILE A 131 -8.41 4.87 18.32
N ILE A 132 -9.58 4.41 18.76
CA ILE A 132 -10.67 5.26 19.25
C ILE A 132 -10.72 5.14 20.77
N GLY A 133 -10.77 6.28 21.45
CA GLY A 133 -11.00 6.36 22.89
C GLY A 133 -10.67 7.75 23.43
N ALA A 134 -11.04 8.00 24.67
CA ALA A 134 -10.68 9.22 25.38
C ALA A 134 -10.02 8.91 26.72
N ASN A 135 -9.54 9.96 27.40
CA ASN A 135 -8.93 9.81 28.72
C ASN A 135 -9.91 9.16 29.70
N ARG A 136 -9.45 8.12 30.41
CA ARG A 136 -10.25 7.30 31.34
C ARG A 136 -11.42 6.57 30.69
N GLN A 137 -11.38 6.35 29.37
CA GLN A 137 -12.31 5.49 28.65
C GLN A 137 -11.57 4.31 28.04
N ILE A 138 -12.28 3.19 27.88
CA ILE A 138 -11.73 2.00 27.22
C ILE A 138 -11.51 2.34 25.76
N HIS A 139 -10.31 2.01 25.26
CA HIS A 139 -9.94 2.26 23.87
C HIS A 139 -10.25 1.03 23.02
N THR A 140 -10.63 1.23 21.77
CA THR A 140 -10.83 0.18 20.77
C THR A 140 -10.06 0.50 19.49
N VAL A 141 -9.87 -0.48 18.62
CA VAL A 141 -9.10 -0.35 17.38
C VAL A 141 -10.01 -0.53 16.18
N ILE A 142 -9.96 0.42 15.24
CA ILE A 142 -10.53 0.27 13.91
C ILE A 142 -9.61 -0.63 13.10
N THR A 143 -10.01 -1.88 12.90
CA THR A 143 -9.20 -2.90 12.20
C THR A 143 -8.87 -2.55 10.75
N ASP A 144 -9.66 -1.68 10.12
CA ASP A 144 -9.43 -1.25 8.74
C ASP A 144 -8.40 -0.13 8.60
N ALA A 145 -8.22 0.69 9.64
CA ALA A 145 -7.20 1.74 9.67
C ALA A 145 -5.88 1.29 10.31
N CYS A 146 -5.87 0.15 11.00
CA CYS A 146 -4.69 -0.38 11.68
C CYS A 146 -3.74 -1.04 10.68
N THR A 147 -2.48 -0.59 10.66
CA THR A 147 -1.42 -1.15 9.80
C THR A 147 -0.60 -2.26 10.47
N GLY A 148 -0.86 -2.57 11.75
CA GLY A 148 -0.09 -3.57 12.48
C GLY A 148 1.35 -3.17 12.79
N CYS A 149 1.62 -1.88 13.00
CA CYS A 149 2.97 -1.33 13.22
C CYS A 149 3.55 -1.52 14.64
N ASP A 150 2.84 -2.20 15.53
CA ASP A 150 3.22 -2.56 16.93
C ASP A 150 3.57 -1.40 17.89
N ALA A 151 3.59 -0.15 17.42
CA ALA A 151 3.91 1.04 18.22
C ALA A 151 2.99 1.26 19.44
N CYS A 152 1.74 0.75 19.39
CA CYS A 152 0.80 0.82 20.51
C CYS A 152 1.08 -0.24 21.60
N ILE A 153 1.63 -1.40 21.22
CA ILE A 153 1.95 -2.50 22.13
C ILE A 153 3.12 -2.08 23.02
N GLU A 154 4.17 -1.51 22.42
CA GLU A 154 5.37 -1.06 23.14
C GLU A 154 5.11 0.00 24.23
N VAL A 155 4.07 0.83 24.04
CA VAL A 155 3.78 1.97 24.93
C VAL A 155 2.72 1.65 26.00
N CYS A 156 2.07 0.49 25.92
CA CYS A 156 0.97 0.13 26.82
C CYS A 156 1.48 -0.28 28.21
N PRO A 157 1.21 0.50 29.28
CA PRO A 157 1.75 0.21 30.61
C PRO A 157 1.10 -1.00 31.29
N THR A 158 -0.10 -1.38 30.85
CA THR A 158 -0.86 -2.53 31.38
C THR A 158 -0.82 -3.73 30.44
N GLU A 159 -0.04 -3.65 29.35
CA GLU A 159 0.06 -4.73 28.34
C GLU A 159 -1.30 -5.22 27.79
N ALA A 160 -2.32 -4.35 27.81
CA ALA A 160 -3.68 -4.66 27.37
C ALA A 160 -3.83 -4.86 25.85
N ILE A 161 -2.76 -4.74 25.05
CA ILE A 161 -2.82 -4.72 23.59
C ILE A 161 -2.03 -5.90 23.03
N VAL A 162 -2.66 -6.70 22.17
CA VAL A 162 -2.04 -7.83 21.50
C VAL A 162 -2.22 -7.77 19.98
N LYS A 163 -1.31 -8.37 19.24
CA LYS A 163 -1.42 -8.51 17.79
C LYS A 163 -2.23 -9.76 17.46
N ARG A 164 -3.28 -9.62 16.65
CA ARG A 164 -4.12 -10.72 16.16
C ARG A 164 -4.29 -10.65 14.65
N VAL A 165 -4.59 -11.79 14.04
CA VAL A 165 -4.96 -11.84 12.63
C VAL A 165 -6.24 -11.03 12.42
N LYS A 166 -6.26 -10.17 11.40
CA LYS A 166 -7.47 -9.45 11.01
C LYS A 166 -8.54 -10.45 10.58
N PRO A 167 -9.77 -10.39 11.11
CA PRO A 167 -10.83 -11.27 10.65
C PRO A 167 -11.09 -11.05 9.16
N LYS A 168 -11.21 -12.15 8.40
CA LYS A 168 -11.52 -12.09 6.96
C LYS A 168 -12.90 -11.44 6.78
N SER A 169 -12.95 -10.36 6.01
CA SER A 169 -14.22 -9.71 5.63
C SER A 169 -14.83 -10.41 4.42
N LEU A 170 -16.14 -10.23 4.18
CA LEU A 170 -16.80 -10.77 2.98
C LEU A 170 -16.20 -10.25 1.66
N ARG A 171 -15.56 -9.07 1.67
CA ARG A 171 -14.90 -8.50 0.49
C ARG A 171 -13.56 -9.15 0.17
N GLN A 172 -12.86 -9.61 1.21
CA GLN A 172 -11.55 -10.26 1.10
C GLN A 172 -11.69 -11.80 1.08
N TRP A 173 -12.88 -12.33 1.37
CA TRP A 173 -13.13 -13.76 1.37
C TRP A 173 -13.21 -14.28 -0.06
N TYR A 174 -12.41 -15.30 -0.35
CA TYR A 174 -12.44 -16.03 -1.60
C TYR A 174 -12.33 -17.53 -1.30
N TRP A 175 -12.72 -18.35 -2.27
CA TRP A 175 -12.62 -19.80 -2.15
C TRP A 175 -11.18 -20.26 -2.39
N ASP A 176 -10.53 -20.81 -1.37
CA ASP A 176 -9.22 -21.44 -1.53
C ASP A 176 -9.30 -22.60 -2.52
N LYS A 177 -8.41 -22.60 -3.52
CA LYS A 177 -8.37 -23.68 -4.50
C LYS A 177 -8.02 -24.97 -3.74
N PRO A 178 -8.90 -26.00 -3.75
CA PRO A 178 -8.60 -27.24 -3.08
C PRO A 178 -7.30 -27.81 -3.67
N GLU A 179 -6.45 -28.36 -2.81
CA GLU A 179 -5.25 -29.03 -3.27
C GLU A 179 -5.63 -30.10 -4.31
N PRO A 180 -4.87 -30.22 -5.41
CA PRO A 180 -5.12 -31.29 -6.37
C PRO A 180 -5.05 -32.61 -5.61
N ARG A 181 -6.10 -33.43 -5.77
CA ARG A 181 -6.23 -34.73 -5.11
C ARG A 181 -4.91 -35.50 -5.31
N ARG A 182 -4.19 -35.84 -4.23
CA ARG A 182 -2.87 -36.52 -4.25
C ARG A 182 -2.85 -37.80 -5.08
N ASP A 183 -4.01 -38.37 -5.37
CA ASP A 183 -4.19 -39.60 -6.14
C ASP A 183 -3.84 -39.45 -7.63
N ALA A 184 -3.89 -38.23 -8.20
CA ALA A 184 -3.55 -37.99 -9.61
C ALA A 184 -2.04 -38.03 -9.90
N ALA A 185 -1.19 -37.73 -8.90
CA ALA A 185 0.26 -37.70 -9.05
C ALA A 185 0.91 -39.11 -9.04
N ARG A 186 0.16 -40.15 -8.65
CA ARG A 186 0.70 -41.52 -8.54
C ARG A 186 0.66 -42.29 -9.88
N THR A 187 -0.05 -41.77 -10.88
CA THR A 187 -0.16 -42.38 -12.22
C THR A 187 0.94 -41.94 -13.20
N GLU A 188 1.68 -40.86 -12.94
CA GLU A 188 2.76 -40.38 -13.83
C GLU A 188 4.16 -40.87 -13.46
N GLN A 189 4.36 -41.47 -12.28
CA GLN A 189 5.67 -42.03 -11.86
C GLN A 189 5.83 -43.53 -12.17
N ALA A 190 4.86 -44.14 -12.85
CA ALA A 190 4.82 -45.59 -13.12
C ALA A 190 4.81 -45.93 -14.63
N ALA A 191 5.22 -45.01 -15.50
CA ALA A 191 5.41 -45.23 -16.94
C ALA A 191 6.88 -44.99 -17.35
#